data_AF-A0A1G1ZGF8-F1
#
_entry.id   AF-A0A1G1ZGF8-F1
#
_cell.length_a   1.000
_cell.length_b   1.000
_cell.length_c   1.000
_cell.angle_alpha   90.00
_cell.angle_beta   90.00
_cell.angle_gamma   90.00
#
_symmetry.space_group_name_H-M   'P 1'
#
loop_
_entity.id
_entity.type
_entity.pdbx_description
1 polymer ?
#
loop_
_entity_poly.entity_id
_entity_poly.type
_entity_poly.pdbx_seq_one_letter_code
_entity_poly.pdbx_strand_id
1 'polypeptide(L)'
;MVYKIFIERRAEKDLNALDNSLRLRIIERLLLLKSNSWLANVKKLVGSKNFYRLRVGDWRILYEIDDKNKEIKIYRIKHRNKAYQI
;
A
#
# COMPACT_ATOMS: atom_id res chain seq x y z
N MET A 1 6.78 15.60 5.70
CA MET A 1 8.04 14.99 5.21
C MET A 1 7.73 14.09 4.03
N VAL A 2 8.62 14.00 3.04
CA VAL A 2 8.39 13.26 1.78
C VAL A 2 9.08 11.90 1.85
N TYR A 3 8.32 10.81 1.66
CA TYR A 3 8.87 9.45 1.57
C TYR A 3 9.06 9.02 0.12
N LYS A 4 10.09 8.20 -0.15
CA LYS A 4 10.25 7.50 -1.43
C LYS A 4 9.41 6.23 -1.41
N ILE A 5 8.68 5.97 -2.49
CA ILE A 5 7.84 4.77 -2.62
C ILE A 5 8.54 3.79 -3.56
N PHE A 6 8.72 2.57 -3.07
CA PHE A 6 9.23 1.44 -3.84
C PHE A 6 8.12 0.42 -4.00
N ILE A 7 7.91 -0.03 -5.22
CA ILE A 7 6.91 -1.05 -5.55
C ILE A 7 7.66 -2.35 -5.83
N GLU A 8 7.42 -3.37 -5.00
CA GLU A 8 7.99 -4.69 -5.22
C GLU A 8 7.41 -5.32 -6.49
N ARG A 9 8.18 -6.20 -7.15
CA ARG A 9 7.74 -6.89 -8.38
C ARG A 9 6.36 -7.56 -8.25
N ARG A 10 6.02 -8.07 -7.06
CA ARG A 10 4.71 -8.69 -6.80
C ARG A 10 3.58 -7.65 -6.75
N ALA A 11 3.82 -6.49 -6.13
CA ALA A 11 2.86 -5.39 -6.12
C ALA A 11 2.69 -4.77 -7.50
N GLU A 12 3.76 -4.67 -8.29
CA GLU A 12 3.69 -4.21 -9.67
C GLU A 12 2.81 -5.13 -10.53
N LYS A 13 3.01 -6.45 -10.44
CA LYS A 13 2.13 -7.44 -11.08
C LYS A 13 0.69 -7.31 -10.61
N ASP A 14 0.48 -7.14 -9.31
CA ASP A 14 -0.87 -6.94 -8.75
C ASP A 14 -1.51 -5.66 -9.32
N LEU A 15 -0.76 -4.56 -9.47
CA LEU A 15 -1.22 -3.28 -10.03
C LEU A 15 -1.55 -3.38 -11.52
N ASN A 16 -0.73 -4.09 -12.29
CA ASN A 16 -0.90 -4.29 -13.73
C ASN A 16 -2.10 -5.17 -14.07
N ALA A 17 -2.54 -6.02 -13.12
CA ALA A 17 -3.73 -6.86 -13.27
C ALA A 17 -5.05 -6.10 -13.00
N LEU A 18 -4.99 -4.84 -12.57
CA LEU A 18 -6.17 -4.03 -12.27
C LEU A 18 -6.67 -3.32 -13.52
N ASP A 19 -7.97 -3.00 -13.52
CA ASP A 19 -8.52 -2.08 -14.50
C ASP A 19 -7.92 -0.68 -14.35
N ASN A 20 -8.00 0.11 -15.43
CA ASN A 20 -7.33 1.41 -15.50
C ASN A 20 -7.85 2.40 -14.44
N SER A 21 -9.16 2.37 -14.14
CA SER A 21 -9.76 3.27 -13.15
C SER A 21 -9.24 2.98 -11.74
N LEU A 22 -9.24 1.70 -11.36
CA LEU A 22 -8.73 1.29 -10.06
C LEU A 22 -7.23 1.53 -9.93
N ARG A 23 -6.45 1.25 -10.98
CA ARG A 23 -5.01 1.51 -10.99
C ARG A 23 -4.69 2.98 -10.73
N LEU A 24 -5.37 3.90 -11.43
CA LEU A 24 -5.21 5.34 -11.22
C LEU A 24 -5.55 5.74 -9.78
N ARG A 25 -6.68 5.25 -9.26
CA ARG A 25 -7.10 5.51 -7.87
C ARG A 25 -6.08 5.03 -6.84
N ILE A 26 -5.43 3.90 -7.09
CA ILE A 26 -4.36 3.39 -6.22
C ILE A 26 -3.13 4.28 -6.31
N ILE A 27 -2.69 4.66 -7.51
CA ILE A 27 -1.54 5.55 -7.71
C ILE A 27 -1.76 6.89 -7.00
N GLU A 28 -2.92 7.51 -7.14
CA GLU A 28 -3.28 8.74 -6.42
C GLU A 28 -3.16 8.55 -4.91
N ARG A 29 -3.65 7.41 -4.39
CA ARG A 29 -3.54 7.12 -2.96
C ARG A 29 -2.10 6.87 -2.52
N LEU A 30 -1.28 6.25 -3.36
CA LEU A 30 0.17 6.10 -3.15
C LEU A 30 0.90 7.46 -3.18
N LEU A 31 0.53 8.39 -4.06
CA LEU A 31 1.15 9.71 -4.10
C LEU A 31 0.80 10.53 -2.88
N LEU A 32 -0.46 10.47 -2.45
CA LEU A 32 -0.85 11.01 -1.14
C LEU A 32 0.03 10.36 -0.07
N LEU A 33 0.27 9.04 -0.16
CA LEU A 33 1.14 8.22 0.70
C LEU A 33 2.57 8.78 0.93
N LYS A 34 3.02 9.78 0.15
CA LYS A 34 4.32 10.42 0.35
C LYS A 34 4.31 11.53 1.41
N SER A 35 3.19 12.20 1.66
CA SER A 35 3.12 13.42 2.49
C SER A 35 2.80 13.19 3.97
N ASN A 36 2.71 11.93 4.40
CA ASN A 36 2.29 11.46 5.72
C ASN A 36 0.93 12.02 6.22
N SER A 37 0.04 12.39 5.30
CA SER A 37 -1.21 13.12 5.61
C SER A 37 -2.42 12.21 5.95
N TRP A 38 -2.30 10.88 5.94
CA TRP A 38 -3.46 9.96 6.00
C TRP A 38 -3.43 9.09 7.25
N LEU A 39 -3.96 9.66 8.33
CA LEU A 39 -4.22 8.98 9.61
C LEU A 39 -5.58 8.25 9.64
N ALA A 40 -6.44 8.39 8.61
CA ALA A 40 -7.81 7.89 8.70
C ALA A 40 -8.00 6.41 8.29
N ASN A 41 -7.11 5.82 7.49
CA ASN A 41 -7.33 4.48 6.89
C ASN A 41 -6.12 3.54 6.92
N VAL A 42 -5.12 3.89 7.75
CA VAL A 42 -3.91 3.09 7.95
C VAL A 42 -4.08 2.29 9.23
N LYS A 43 -3.97 0.97 9.14
CA LYS A 43 -3.88 0.10 10.32
C LYS A 43 -2.58 -0.69 10.28
N LYS A 44 -1.87 -0.69 11.40
CA LYS A 44 -0.71 -1.57 11.63
C LYS A 44 -1.18 -3.02 11.64
N LEU A 45 -0.43 -3.91 10.99
CA LEU A 45 -0.71 -5.34 11.05
C LEU A 45 -0.18 -5.91 12.37
N VAL A 46 -1.05 -6.62 13.09
CA VAL A 46 -0.72 -7.27 14.38
C VAL A 46 0.42 -8.28 14.18
N GLY A 47 1.42 -8.27 15.08
CA GLY A 47 2.58 -9.18 15.02
C GLY A 47 3.74 -8.70 14.14
N SER A 48 3.66 -7.50 13.56
CA SER A 48 4.71 -6.97 12.67
C SER A 48 5.23 -5.61 13.17
N LYS A 49 6.55 -5.38 13.11
CA LYS A 49 7.15 -4.12 13.62
C LYS A 49 6.77 -2.91 12.79
N ASN A 50 6.74 -3.04 11.45
CA ASN A 50 6.62 -1.91 10.52
C ASN A 50 5.65 -2.14 9.35
N PHE A 51 4.78 -3.17 9.38
CA PHE A 51 3.85 -3.40 8.28
C PHE A 51 2.48 -2.77 8.54
N TYR A 52 1.95 -2.18 7.48
CA TYR A 52 0.73 -1.41 7.48
C TYR A 52 -0.17 -1.85 6.32
N ARG A 53 -1.46 -1.55 6.48
CA ARG A 53 -2.46 -1.77 5.45
C ARG A 53 -3.26 -0.49 5.21
N LEU A 54 -3.35 -0.11 3.93
CA LEU A 54 -4.23 0.95 3.46
C LEU A 54 -5.42 0.34 2.68
N ARG A 55 -6.64 0.81 2.99
CA ARG A 55 -7.84 0.42 2.26
C ARG A 55 -8.17 1.42 1.14
N VAL A 56 -8.43 0.90 -0.06
CA VAL A 56 -8.90 1.65 -1.23
C VAL A 56 -10.12 0.93 -1.80
N GLY A 57 -11.32 1.34 -1.42
CA GLY A 57 -12.54 0.60 -1.77
C GLY A 57 -12.51 -0.83 -1.22
N ASP A 58 -12.63 -1.82 -2.10
CA ASP A 58 -12.49 -3.25 -1.77
C ASP A 58 -11.06 -3.78 -1.97
N TRP A 59 -10.08 -2.91 -2.15
CA TRP A 59 -8.68 -3.31 -2.27
C TRP A 59 -7.87 -2.90 -1.04
N ARG A 60 -6.81 -3.68 -0.79
CA ARG A 60 -5.88 -3.51 0.32
C ARG A 60 -4.48 -3.44 -0.23
N ILE A 61 -3.78 -2.38 0.17
CA ILE A 61 -2.37 -2.17 -0.15
C ILE A 61 -1.59 -2.54 1.12
N LEU A 62 -0.68 -3.51 1.01
CA LEU A 62 0.21 -3.93 2.09
C LEU A 62 1.56 -3.28 1.88
N TYR A 63 2.06 -2.59 2.90
CA TYR A 63 3.31 -1.85 2.80
C TYR A 63 4.08 -1.80 4.12
N GLU A 64 5.38 -1.54 4.03
CA GLU A 64 6.25 -1.22 5.16
C GLU A 64 6.67 0.24 5.11
N ILE A 65 6.82 0.87 6.27
CA ILE A 65 7.46 2.19 6.41
C ILE A 65 8.81 1.99 7.08
N ASP A 66 9.87 2.44 6.43
CA ASP A 66 11.20 2.59 7.00
C ASP A 66 11.44 4.07 7.30
N ASP A 67 11.21 4.47 8.55
CA ASP A 67 11.36 5.85 8.99
C ASP A 67 12.82 6.32 9.04
N LYS A 68 13.78 5.40 9.13
CA LYS A 68 15.22 5.72 9.11
C LYS A 68 15.65 6.13 7.71
N ASN A 69 15.23 5.36 6.71
CA ASN A 69 15.59 5.60 5.31
C ASN A 69 14.58 6.50 4.56
N LYS A 70 13.46 6.87 5.20
CA LYS A 70 12.33 7.61 4.58
C LYS A 70 11.77 6.88 3.36
N GLU A 71 11.61 5.57 3.48
CA GLU A 71 11.11 4.70 2.42
C GLU A 71 9.77 4.07 2.78
N ILE A 72 8.96 3.84 1.76
CA ILE A 72 7.73 3.07 1.85
C ILE A 72 7.82 1.96 0.81
N LYS A 73 7.76 0.71 1.25
CA LYS A 73 7.84 -0.46 0.36
C LYS A 73 6.46 -1.10 0.23
N ILE A 74 5.93 -1.13 -0.99
CA ILE A 74 4.64 -1.75 -1.30
C ILE A 74 4.87 -3.20 -1.71
N TYR A 75 4.35 -4.15 -0.93
CA TYR A 75 4.57 -5.59 -1.18
C TYR A 75 3.49 -6.24 -2.03
N ARG A 76 2.22 -5.89 -1.76
CA ARG A 76 1.06 -6.52 -2.40
C ARG A 76 -0.12 -5.56 -2.48
N ILE A 77 -0.92 -5.74 -3.52
CA ILE A 77 -2.20 -5.06 -3.71
C ILE A 77 -3.25 -6.15 -3.94
N LYS A 78 -4.18 -6.32 -3.00
CA LYS A 78 -5.11 -7.45 -3.00
C LYS A 78 -6.54 -7.03 -2.75
N HIS A 79 -7.47 -7.70 -3.43
CA HIS A 79 -8.88 -7.57 -3.15
C HIS A 79 -9.19 -8.04 -1.72
N ARG A 80 -10.18 -7.43 -1.08
CA ARG A 80 -10.60 -7.65 0.31
C ARG A 80 -10.90 -9.11 0.60
N ASN A 81 -11.45 -9.83 -0.38
CA ASN A 81 -11.81 -11.25 -0.25
C ASN A 81 -10.65 -12.22 -0.54
N LYS A 82 -9.55 -11.75 -1.15
CA LYS A 82 -8.34 -12.58 -1.40
C LYS A 82 -7.20 -12.31 -0.42
N ALA A 83 -7.37 -11.37 0.51
CA ALA A 83 -6.35 -11.00 1.48
C ALA A 83 -6.29 -11.91 2.73
N TYR A 84 -7.06 -13.00 2.77
CA TYR A 84 -7.14 -13.96 3.89
C TYR A 84 -6.84 -15.42 3.49
N GLN A 85 -6.22 -15.65 2.32
CA GLN A 85 -5.62 -16.96 2.05
C GLN A 85 -4.18 -16.90 2.56
N ILE A 86 -4.06 -17.24 3.85
CA ILE A 86 -2.81 -17.65 4.50
C ILE A 86 -2.46 -19.04 3.99
#